data_AF-A0A7X5VNT7-F1
#
_entry.id   AF-A0A7X5VNT7-F1
#
_cell.length_a   1.000
_cell.length_b   1.000
_cell.length_c   1.000
_cell.angle_alpha   90.00
_cell.angle_beta   90.00
_cell.angle_gamma   90.00
#
_symmetry.space_group_name_H-M   'P 1'
#
loop_
_entity.id
_entity.type
_entity.pdbx_description
1 polymer ?
#
loop_
_entity_poly.entity_id
_entity_poly.type
_entity_poly.pdbx_seq_one_letter_code
_entity_poly.pdbx_strand_id
1 'polypeptide(L)' 'SVPAGTATETQVLLGPDDGAPHFAMRRFIMGAGGGMPRHTNAVEHEQYVLRGRARVGIGEDVHEV' A
#
# COMPACT_ATOMS: atom_id res chain seq x y z
N SER A 1 -0.66 -13.76 6.67
CA SER A 1 -1.42 -12.52 6.96
C SER A 1 -0.49 -11.33 6.83
N VAL A 2 -1.00 -10.16 6.42
CA VAL A 2 -0.19 -8.94 6.34
C VAL A 2 -0.30 -8.21 7.69
N PRO A 3 0.81 -7.91 8.40
CA PRO A 3 0.74 -7.17 9.65
C PRO A 3 0.27 -5.72 9.41
N ALA A 4 -0.32 -5.12 10.44
CA ALA A 4 -0.76 -3.73 10.37
C ALA A 4 0.43 -2.77 10.16
N GLY A 5 0.18 -1.68 9.44
CA GLY A 5 1.13 -0.58 9.31
C GLY A 5 1.20 0.28 10.57
N THR A 6 2.27 1.07 10.70
CA THR A 6 2.44 2.07 11.75
C THR A 6 2.12 3.45 11.21
N ALA A 7 1.47 4.31 12.01
CA ALA A 7 1.09 5.67 11.64
C ALA A 7 0.53 5.78 10.21
N THR A 8 -0.30 4.79 9.83
CA THR A 8 -0.82 4.62 8.47
C THR A 8 -2.33 4.47 8.56
N GLU A 9 -3.04 5.30 7.82
CA GLU A 9 -4.49 5.20 7.62
C GLU A 9 -4.75 4.56 6.26
N THR A 10 -5.79 3.72 6.17
CA THR A 10 -6.18 3.03 4.95
C THR A 10 -7.65 3.27 4.67
N GLN A 11 -7.97 3.55 3.41
CA GLN A 11 -9.34 3.68 2.91
C GLN A 11 -9.51 2.83 1.66
N VAL A 12 -10.54 1.98 1.62
CA VAL A 12 -10.98 1.33 0.37
C VAL A 12 -11.74 2.36 -0.45
N LEU A 13 -11.31 2.58 -1.70
CA LEU A 13 -11.94 3.50 -2.64
C LEU A 13 -12.85 2.80 -3.63
N LEU A 14 -12.43 1.61 -4.09
CA LEU A 14 -13.19 0.75 -4.99
C LEU A 14 -13.02 -0.70 -4.54
N GLY A 15 -14.14 -1.42 -4.46
CA GLY A 15 -14.17 -2.87 -4.27
C GLY A 15 -15.31 -3.53 -5.05
N PRO A 16 -15.63 -4.80 -4.73
CA PRO A 16 -16.69 -5.54 -5.40
C PRO A 16 -18.05 -4.84 -5.36
N ASP A 17 -18.37 -4.20 -4.23
CA ASP A 17 -19.64 -3.46 -4.05
C ASP A 17 -19.71 -2.20 -4.92
N ASP A 18 -18.57 -1.69 -5.40
CA ASP A 18 -18.45 -0.55 -6.33
C ASP A 18 -18.37 -1.00 -7.80
N GLY A 19 -18.56 -2.29 -8.08
CA GLY A 19 -18.46 -2.85 -9.44
C GLY A 19 -17.02 -3.13 -9.90
N ALA A 20 -16.05 -3.21 -8.98
CA ALA A 20 -14.68 -3.64 -9.25
C ALA A 20 -14.44 -5.08 -8.74
N PRO A 21 -14.83 -6.13 -9.50
CA PRO A 21 -14.80 -7.51 -9.03
C PRO A 21 -13.40 -8.16 -9.04
N HIS A 22 -12.45 -7.54 -9.75
CA HIS A 22 -11.13 -8.15 -10.01
C HIS A 22 -10.00 -7.49 -9.24
N PHE A 23 -10.22 -6.31 -8.65
CA PHE A 23 -9.20 -5.60 -7.87
C PHE A 23 -9.85 -4.74 -6.80
N ALA A 24 -9.06 -4.36 -5.78
CA ALA A 24 -9.46 -3.38 -4.78
C ALA A 24 -8.49 -2.20 -4.80
N MET A 25 -9.02 -1.00 -5.05
CA MET A 25 -8.25 0.24 -4.99
C MET A 25 -8.30 0.79 -3.57
N ARG A 26 -7.14 1.03 -3.00
CA ARG A 26 -6.99 1.53 -1.63
C ARG A 26 -6.12 2.77 -1.62
N ARG A 27 -6.50 3.76 -0.81
CA ARG A 27 -5.69 4.92 -0.51
C ARG A 27 -5.05 4.75 0.85
N PHE A 28 -3.74 4.96 0.89
CA PHE A 28 -2.96 4.97 2.13
C PHE A 28 -2.49 6.39 2.39
N ILE A 29 -2.62 6.82 3.65
CA ILE A 29 -2.02 8.06 4.15
C ILE A 29 -1.04 7.66 5.23
N MET A 30 0.26 7.89 5.00
CA MET A 30 1.33 7.53 5.93
C MET A 30 1.88 8.80 6.59
N GLY A 31 1.87 8.83 7.91
CA GLY A 31 2.49 9.87 8.72
C GLY A 31 4.02 9.76 8.76
N ALA A 32 4.67 10.73 9.41
CA ALA A 32 6.13 10.72 9.58
C ALA A 32 6.59 9.46 10.33
N GLY A 33 7.56 8.74 9.76
CA GLY A 33 8.06 7.47 10.30
C GLY A 33 7.07 6.30 10.19
N GLY A 34 5.90 6.50 9.60
CA GLY A 34 4.91 5.46 9.33
C GLY A 34 5.24 4.64 8.09
N GLY A 35 4.57 3.49 7.98
CA GLY A 35 4.69 2.65 6.81
C GLY A 35 4.10 1.26 7.01
N MET A 36 4.26 0.43 5.98
CA MET A 36 3.90 -0.99 6.02
C MET A 36 5.14 -1.84 6.33
N PRO A 37 5.04 -2.86 7.21
CA PRO A 37 6.14 -3.79 7.44
C PRO A 37 6.42 -4.63 6.19
N ARG A 38 7.64 -5.14 6.08
CA ARG A 38 8.01 -6.09 5.02
C ARG A 38 7.13 -7.33 5.13
N HIS A 39 6.54 -7.72 4.01
CA HIS A 39 5.71 -8.90 3.89
C HIS A 39 5.71 -9.40 2.44
N THR A 40 5.29 -10.64 2.24
CA THR A 40 4.99 -11.21 0.93
C THR A 40 3.58 -11.78 0.94
N ASN A 41 2.95 -11.82 -0.22
CA ASN A 41 1.68 -12.51 -0.42
C ASN A 41 1.54 -12.96 -1.88
N ALA A 42 0.43 -13.62 -2.21
CA ALA A 42 0.16 -14.15 -3.55
C ALA A 42 -0.59 -13.17 -4.48
N VAL A 43 -0.82 -11.93 -4.05
CA VAL A 43 -1.57 -10.93 -4.80
C VAL A 43 -0.59 -9.85 -5.27
N GLU A 44 -0.73 -9.45 -6.52
CA GLU A 44 0.00 -8.32 -7.07
C GLU A 44 -0.40 -7.01 -6.41
N HIS A 45 0.54 -6.05 -6.33
CA HIS A 45 0.25 -4.69 -5.91
C HIS A 45 0.79 -3.72 -6.96
N GLU A 46 -0.09 -2.86 -7.43
CA GLU A 46 0.26 -1.68 -8.21
C GLU A 46 0.10 -0.44 -7.33
N GLN A 47 1.15 0.38 -7.24
CA GLN A 47 1.19 1.54 -6.34
C GLN A 47 1.56 2.79 -7.11
N TYR A 48 0.86 3.89 -6.80
CA TYR A 48 1.14 5.20 -7.37
C TYR A 48 1.22 6.26 -6.27
N VAL A 49 2.29 7.05 -6.27
CA VAL A 49 2.50 8.12 -5.28
C VAL A 49 1.75 9.37 -5.72
N LEU A 50 0.69 9.69 -4.98
CA LEU A 50 -0.11 10.90 -5.24
C LEU A 50 0.54 12.17 -4.70
N ARG A 51 1.25 12.07 -3.56
CA ARG A 51 1.92 13.21 -2.90
C ARG A 51 2.99 12.71 -1.94
N GLY A 52 4.07 13.49 -1.81
CA GLY A 52 5.17 13.20 -0.90
C GLY A 52 6.23 12.34 -1.57
N ARG A 53 6.99 11.60 -0.76
CA ARG A 53 7.98 10.61 -1.21
C ARG A 53 7.90 9.39 -0.32
N ALA A 54 8.20 8.22 -0.87
CA ALA A 54 8.23 6.96 -0.13
C ALA A 54 9.50 6.17 -0.43
N ARG A 55 9.91 5.36 0.55
CA ARG A 55 10.89 4.28 0.33
C ARG A 55 10.14 2.98 0.16
N VAL A 56 10.29 2.35 -0.99
CA VAL A 56 9.66 1.07 -1.32
C VAL A 56 10.73 0.01 -1.39
N GLY A 57 10.61 -1.00 -0.53
CA GLY A 57 11.51 -2.16 -0.53
C GLY A 57 10.96 -3.30 -1.40
N ILE A 58 11.75 -3.79 -2.35
CA ILE A 58 11.42 -4.93 -3.20
C ILE A 58 12.58 -5.94 -3.12
N GLY A 59 12.36 -7.07 -2.45
CA GLY A 59 13.47 -7.95 -2.10
C GLY A 59 14.49 -7.19 -1.24
N GLU A 60 15.77 -7.22 -1.62
CA GLU A 60 16.85 -6.49 -0.94
C GLU A 60 17.01 -5.04 -1.44
N ASP A 61 16.34 -4.67 -2.53
CA ASP A 61 16.46 -3.35 -3.13
C ASP A 61 15.50 -2.34 -2.50
N VAL A 62 15.93 -1.08 -2.45
CA VAL A 62 15.11 0.05 -1.98
C VAL A 62 15.05 1.12 -3.06
N HIS A 63 13.84 1.55 -3.38
CA HIS A 63 13.57 2.62 -4.34
C HIS A 63 12.99 3.83 -3.61
N GLU A 64 13.48 5.03 -3.94
CA GLU A 64 12.84 6.29 -3.54
C GLU A 64 11.92 6.76 -4.68
N VAL A 65 10.64 6.90 -4.39
CA VAL A 65 9.58 7.31 -5.33
C VAL A 65 8.81 8.52 -4.83
#